data_AF-A0A961GSA5-F1
#
_entry.id   AF-A0A961GSA5-F1
#
_cell.length_a   1.000
_cell.length_b   1.000
_cell.length_c   1.000
_cell.angle_alpha   90.00
_cell.angle_beta   90.00
_cell.angle_gamma   90.00
#
_symmetry.space_group_name_H-M   'P 1'
#
loop_
_entity.id
_entity.type
_entity.pdbx_description
1 polymer ?
#
loop_
_entity_poly.entity_id
_entity_poly.type
_entity_poly.pdbx_seq_one_letter_code
_entity_poly.pdbx_strand_id
1 'polypeptide(L)'
;MQNHLAHPAASSDLAVRRARRSTAPRPEVPSSPSAPAARRRRSGVGVLAGAAIGLLLLTGCNLPVEQWVPDFNGDGQIDQSEINHQQAKIAQAVEGQRRAVQAHPFLSCVRAHESGGNYAAQNPRSTASGAYQFLDSTWRNVSARSGHPGYARAAHAPWHVQDAVALWLYNNGGRSAWRGTGC
;
A
#
# COMPACT_ATOMS: atom_id res chain seq x y z
N MET A 1 -52.29 30.89 -8.97
CA MET A 1 -51.73 30.44 -10.28
C MET A 1 -50.90 29.22 -9.99
N GLN A 2 -51.47 28.04 -10.23
CA GLN A 2 -50.91 26.73 -9.92
C GLN A 2 -49.66 26.43 -10.77
N ASN A 3 -48.55 26.05 -10.14
CA ASN A 3 -47.40 25.47 -10.83
C ASN A 3 -47.54 23.95 -10.82
N HIS A 4 -47.70 23.39 -12.02
CA HIS A 4 -47.87 21.97 -12.28
C HIS A 4 -46.57 21.19 -12.05
N LEU A 5 -46.70 20.10 -11.32
CA LEU A 5 -45.76 18.98 -11.23
C LEU A 5 -45.66 18.28 -12.60
N ALA A 6 -44.43 17.97 -13.03
CA ALA A 6 -44.18 17.03 -14.12
C ALA A 6 -42.99 16.11 -13.77
N HIS A 7 -43.27 14.81 -13.67
CA HIS A 7 -42.30 13.71 -13.57
C HIS A 7 -42.03 13.13 -14.97
N PRO A 8 -40.75 12.94 -15.34
CA PRO A 8 -40.23 11.72 -15.97
C PRO A 8 -40.35 10.37 -15.28
N ALA A 9 -41.02 9.40 -15.88
CA ALA A 9 -41.08 8.00 -15.45
C ALA A 9 -39.80 7.20 -15.77
N ALA A 10 -39.56 6.18 -14.95
CA ALA A 10 -38.64 5.07 -15.20
C ALA A 10 -39.19 4.14 -16.30
N SER A 11 -38.30 3.62 -17.15
CA SER A 11 -38.58 2.44 -17.97
C SER A 11 -37.41 1.47 -17.89
N SER A 12 -37.69 0.34 -17.25
CA SER A 12 -36.92 -0.90 -17.24
C SER A 12 -37.27 -1.68 -18.51
N ASP A 13 -36.28 -2.13 -19.29
CA ASP A 13 -36.53 -3.13 -20.32
C ASP A 13 -35.50 -4.26 -20.24
N LEU A 14 -35.97 -5.37 -19.66
CA LEU A 14 -35.29 -6.64 -19.49
C LEU A 14 -35.60 -7.51 -20.71
N ALA A 15 -34.75 -7.47 -21.73
CA ALA A 15 -34.87 -8.37 -22.87
C ALA A 15 -34.24 -9.73 -22.56
N VAL A 16 -35.06 -10.62 -21.99
CA VAL A 16 -34.83 -12.07 -21.95
C VAL A 16 -34.95 -12.63 -23.37
N ARG A 17 -33.90 -13.24 -23.91
CA ARG A 17 -34.03 -14.19 -25.02
C ARG A 17 -33.28 -15.49 -24.72
N ARG A 18 -34.08 -16.53 -24.50
CA ARG A 18 -33.71 -17.93 -24.32
C ARG A 18 -34.25 -18.68 -25.54
N ALA A 19 -33.37 -19.26 -26.35
CA ALA A 19 -33.72 -20.27 -27.36
C ALA A 19 -32.51 -21.23 -27.44
N ARG A 20 -32.60 -22.37 -26.75
CA ARG A 20 -33.04 -23.70 -27.22
C ARG A 20 -31.92 -24.45 -27.95
N ARG A 21 -31.62 -25.63 -27.38
CA ARG A 21 -30.61 -26.61 -27.77
C ARG A 21 -30.88 -27.15 -29.16
N SER A 22 -29.82 -27.30 -29.94
CA SER A 22 -29.76 -28.25 -31.05
C SER A 22 -28.59 -29.21 -30.82
N THR A 23 -28.90 -30.47 -31.07
CA THR A 23 -28.23 -31.70 -30.68
C THR A 23 -26.93 -31.92 -31.47
N ALA A 24 -25.91 -32.46 -30.81
CA ALA A 24 -24.62 -32.84 -31.39
C ALA A 24 -24.70 -34.13 -32.23
N PRO A 25 -23.81 -34.29 -33.23
CA PRO A 25 -23.20 -35.58 -33.55
C PRO A 25 -21.66 -35.58 -33.32
N ARG A 26 -21.13 -36.79 -33.06
CA ARG A 26 -19.73 -37.17 -32.75
C ARG A 26 -18.91 -37.40 -34.06
N PRO A 27 -17.62 -37.81 -34.04
CA PRO A 27 -16.54 -37.13 -34.76
C PRO A 27 -15.95 -37.92 -35.93
N GLU A 28 -15.41 -37.23 -36.94
CA GLU A 28 -14.44 -37.82 -37.88
C GLU A 28 -13.24 -36.88 -38.01
N VAL A 29 -12.06 -37.43 -37.73
CA VAL A 29 -10.76 -36.75 -37.80
C VAL A 29 -10.06 -37.24 -39.07
N PRO A 30 -9.79 -36.36 -40.06
CA PRO A 30 -8.81 -36.65 -41.08
C PRO A 30 -7.41 -36.17 -40.69
N SER A 31 -6.45 -37.00 -41.07
CA SER A 31 -5.03 -37.04 -40.77
C SER A 31 -4.22 -35.77 -41.11
N SER A 32 -3.15 -35.58 -40.33
CA SER A 32 -2.08 -34.59 -40.42
C SER A 32 -1.44 -34.40 -41.80
N PRO A 33 -0.82 -33.22 -42.02
CA PRO A 33 0.62 -33.22 -42.34
C PRO A 33 1.45 -32.19 -41.55
N SER A 34 2.56 -32.72 -41.02
CA SER A 34 3.91 -32.14 -40.88
C SER A 34 4.10 -30.71 -40.36
N ALA A 35 4.50 -30.62 -39.08
CA ALA A 35 5.12 -29.44 -38.48
C ALA A 35 6.64 -29.39 -38.78
N PRO A 36 7.22 -28.22 -39.12
CA PRO A 36 8.66 -28.04 -39.09
C PRO A 36 9.18 -27.73 -37.68
N ALA A 37 10.37 -28.27 -37.43
CA ALA A 37 11.22 -28.24 -36.25
C ALA A 37 11.08 -27.07 -35.25
N ALA A 38 10.98 -27.45 -33.97
CA ALA A 38 11.01 -26.59 -32.81
C ALA A 38 12.32 -25.76 -32.69
N ARG A 39 12.19 -24.44 -32.68
CA ARG A 39 13.25 -23.52 -32.25
C ARG A 39 13.27 -23.46 -30.73
N ARG A 40 14.24 -24.13 -30.12
CA ARG A 40 14.46 -24.19 -28.67
C ARG A 40 14.84 -22.79 -28.13
N ARG A 41 13.87 -21.99 -27.68
CA ARG A 41 14.15 -20.78 -26.88
C ARG A 41 14.58 -21.23 -25.48
N ARG A 42 15.85 -20.98 -25.13
CA ARG A 42 16.37 -21.13 -23.77
C ARG A 42 15.64 -20.14 -22.87
N SER A 43 14.83 -20.64 -21.95
CA SER A 43 14.28 -19.87 -20.83
C SER A 43 15.43 -19.49 -19.90
N GLY A 44 15.71 -18.19 -19.81
CA GLY A 44 16.60 -17.63 -18.80
C GLY A 44 15.96 -17.74 -17.42
N VAL A 45 16.72 -18.29 -16.48
CA VAL A 45 16.41 -18.38 -15.06
C VAL A 45 16.27 -16.97 -14.50
N GLY A 46 15.06 -16.58 -14.10
CA GLY A 46 14.82 -15.36 -13.34
C GLY A 46 15.32 -15.54 -11.91
N VAL A 47 16.53 -15.05 -11.63
CA VAL A 47 17.09 -15.03 -10.28
C VAL A 47 16.55 -13.79 -9.56
N LEU A 48 15.99 -14.06 -8.38
CA LEU A 48 15.59 -13.13 -7.34
C LEU A 48 16.70 -12.11 -7.05
N ALA A 49 16.43 -10.80 -7.16
CA ALA A 49 17.32 -9.76 -6.66
C ALA A 49 16.61 -9.01 -5.53
N GLY A 50 16.79 -9.56 -4.31
CA GLY A 50 16.43 -8.91 -3.06
C GLY A 50 17.35 -7.73 -2.76
N ALA A 51 16.84 -6.85 -1.89
CA ALA A 51 17.49 -5.65 -1.40
C ALA A 51 18.92 -5.89 -0.88
N ALA A 52 19.87 -5.08 -1.35
CA ALA A 52 21.15 -4.88 -0.70
C ALA A 52 21.27 -3.39 -0.33
N ILE A 53 20.94 -3.08 0.93
CA ILE A 53 21.34 -1.83 1.58
C ILE A 53 22.85 -1.93 1.77
N GLY A 54 23.62 -1.22 0.94
CA GLY A 54 25.08 -1.15 1.05
C GLY A 54 25.49 -0.05 2.03
N LEU A 55 25.99 -0.42 3.20
CA LEU A 55 26.80 0.43 4.08
C LEU A 55 28.16 -0.24 4.28
N LEU A 56 29.22 0.27 3.63
CA LEU A 56 30.65 0.08 3.99
C LEU A 56 31.49 0.95 3.02
N LEU A 57 32.02 2.10 3.46
CA LEU A 57 33.27 2.36 4.19
C LEU A 57 34.52 2.58 3.29
N LEU A 58 35.09 3.77 3.46
CA LEU A 58 36.49 4.18 3.24
C LEU A 58 37.45 3.12 2.65
N THR A 59 37.59 3.08 1.32
CA THR A 59 38.86 2.78 0.62
C THR A 59 38.73 3.26 -0.82
N GLY A 60 39.71 4.05 -1.27
CA GLY A 60 39.70 4.75 -2.57
C GLY A 60 39.92 3.83 -3.78
N CYS A 61 38.85 3.23 -4.27
CA CYS A 61 38.75 2.82 -5.67
C CYS A 61 37.57 3.55 -6.32
N ASN A 62 37.87 4.39 -7.32
CA ASN A 62 36.90 5.02 -8.20
C ASN A 62 36.11 3.95 -8.95
N LEU A 63 35.00 3.48 -8.36
CA LEU A 63 33.96 2.83 -9.13
C LEU A 63 33.14 3.95 -9.79
N PRO A 64 32.92 3.93 -11.12
CA PRO A 64 31.98 4.85 -11.73
C PRO A 64 30.62 4.54 -11.10
N VAL A 65 30.11 5.50 -10.33
CA VAL A 65 28.70 5.50 -9.96
C VAL A 65 27.96 5.77 -11.28
N GLU A 66 27.65 4.72 -12.04
CA GLU A 66 26.72 4.88 -13.16
C GLU A 66 25.37 5.20 -12.53
N GLN A 67 25.04 6.49 -12.63
CA GLN A 67 23.89 7.14 -12.04
C GLN A 67 22.60 6.47 -12.51
N TRP A 68 21.88 5.84 -11.58
CA TRP A 68 20.49 5.40 -11.79
C TRP A 68 19.49 6.54 -11.55
N VAL A 69 19.92 7.78 -11.74
CA VAL A 69 19.08 8.96 -11.61
C VAL A 69 18.59 9.29 -13.02
N PRO A 70 17.28 9.18 -13.31
CA PRO A 70 16.74 9.53 -14.61
C PRO A 70 17.01 11.02 -14.88
N ASP A 71 17.69 11.30 -15.99
CA ASP A 71 17.81 12.64 -16.57
C ASP A 71 16.46 13.00 -17.23
N PHE A 72 15.76 13.95 -16.64
CA PHE A 72 14.40 14.36 -17.01
C PHE A 72 14.36 15.43 -18.11
N ASN A 73 15.44 16.17 -18.34
CA ASN A 73 15.49 17.23 -19.36
C ASN A 73 16.27 16.78 -20.62
N GLY A 74 16.96 15.64 -20.56
CA GLY A 74 17.67 15.01 -21.67
C GLY A 74 18.98 15.69 -22.04
N ASP A 75 19.55 16.51 -21.16
CA ASP A 75 20.79 17.26 -21.42
C ASP A 75 22.07 16.50 -21.04
N GLY A 76 21.93 15.31 -20.44
CA GLY A 76 23.03 14.45 -20.00
C GLY A 76 23.72 14.90 -18.72
N GLN A 77 23.18 15.89 -18.00
CA GLN A 77 23.71 16.42 -16.74
C GLN A 77 22.65 16.34 -15.64
N ILE A 78 23.05 15.90 -14.44
CA ILE A 78 22.18 16.01 -13.26
C ILE A 78 22.55 17.29 -12.54
N ASP A 79 21.73 18.33 -12.71
CA ASP A 79 21.90 19.58 -11.98
C ASP A 79 21.19 19.58 -10.61
N GLN A 80 21.53 20.55 -9.75
CA GLN A 80 20.94 20.66 -8.42
C GLN A 80 19.42 20.88 -8.46
N SER A 81 18.89 21.49 -9.52
CA SER A 81 17.46 21.74 -9.68
C SER A 81 16.69 20.45 -9.94
N GLU A 82 17.28 19.53 -10.72
CA GLU A 82 16.73 18.21 -10.98
C GLU A 82 16.70 17.35 -9.70
N ILE A 83 17.80 17.36 -8.93
CA ILE A 83 17.85 16.69 -7.62
C ILE A 83 16.75 17.23 -6.69
N ASN A 84 16.59 18.56 -6.64
CA ASN A 84 15.56 19.19 -5.81
C ASN A 84 14.15 18.78 -6.24
N HIS A 85 13.90 18.67 -7.54
CA HIS A 85 12.62 18.22 -8.09
C HIS A 85 12.31 16.76 -7.72
N GLN A 86 13.33 15.89 -7.80
CA GLN A 86 13.20 14.50 -7.39
C GLN A 86 12.90 14.38 -5.90
N GLN A 87 13.63 15.11 -5.06
CA GLN A 87 13.38 15.15 -3.62
C GLN A 87 11.96 15.66 -3.31
N ALA A 88 11.48 16.69 -4.02
CA ALA A 88 10.12 17.22 -3.86
C ALA A 88 9.06 16.19 -4.24
N LYS A 89 9.23 15.47 -5.37
CA LYS A 89 8.32 14.39 -5.78
C LYS A 89 8.27 13.26 -4.76
N ILE A 90 9.42 12.84 -4.23
CA ILE A 90 9.48 11.81 -3.18
C ILE A 90 8.78 12.30 -1.92
N ALA A 91 9.02 13.54 -1.49
CA ALA A 91 8.35 14.12 -0.32
C ALA A 91 6.82 14.15 -0.48
N GLN A 92 6.33 14.53 -1.66
CA GLN A 92 4.89 14.50 -1.97
C GLN A 92 4.33 13.07 -1.94
N ALA A 93 5.05 12.09 -2.48
CA ALA A 93 4.62 10.70 -2.45
C ALA A 93 4.56 10.13 -1.01
N VAL A 94 5.58 10.42 -0.19
CA VAL A 94 5.61 10.03 1.22
C VAL A 94 4.45 10.67 1.99
N GLU A 95 4.17 11.94 1.76
CA GLU A 95 3.03 12.63 2.37
C GLU A 95 1.69 12.03 1.92
N GLY A 96 1.54 11.72 0.63
CA GLY A 96 0.38 11.02 0.09
C GLY A 96 0.14 9.67 0.77
N GLN A 97 1.21 8.89 0.99
CA GLN A 97 1.12 7.62 1.71
C GLN A 97 0.72 7.83 3.17
N ARG A 98 1.32 8.81 3.87
CA ARG A 98 0.96 9.12 5.27
C ARG A 98 -0.52 9.52 5.39
N ARG A 99 -1.02 10.36 4.48
CA ARG A 99 -2.45 10.72 4.41
C ARG A 99 -3.34 9.52 4.15
N ALA A 100 -2.93 8.58 3.30
CA ALA A 100 -3.68 7.36 3.07
C ALA A 100 -3.78 6.47 4.33
N VAL A 101 -2.70 6.34 5.09
CA VAL A 101 -2.74 5.63 6.40
C VAL A 101 -3.61 6.39 7.39
N GLN A 102 -3.47 7.72 7.44
CA GLN A 102 -4.30 8.56 8.29
C GLN A 102 -5.79 8.46 7.91
N ALA A 103 -6.14 8.29 6.64
CA ALA A 103 -7.52 8.14 6.18
C ALA A 103 -8.05 6.70 6.26
N HIS A 104 -7.25 5.73 6.71
CA HIS A 104 -7.67 4.32 6.74
C HIS A 104 -8.93 4.14 7.62
N PRO A 105 -10.06 3.62 7.09
CA PRO A 105 -11.35 3.65 7.78
C PRO A 105 -11.33 3.04 9.18
N PHE A 106 -10.78 1.84 9.32
CA PHE A 106 -10.64 1.17 10.63
C PHE A 106 -9.77 1.97 11.60
N LEU A 107 -8.59 2.44 11.18
CA LEU A 107 -7.67 3.16 12.05
C LEU A 107 -8.23 4.52 12.46
N SER A 108 -8.96 5.20 11.57
CA SER A 108 -9.65 6.43 11.88
C SER A 108 -10.72 6.22 12.95
N CYS A 109 -11.54 5.17 12.81
CA CYS A 109 -12.52 4.76 13.81
C CYS A 109 -11.86 4.48 15.17
N VAL A 110 -10.78 3.67 15.18
CA VAL A 110 -10.06 3.33 16.41
C VAL A 110 -9.47 4.58 17.06
N ARG A 111 -8.75 5.45 16.34
CA ARG A 111 -8.17 6.67 16.94
C ARG A 111 -9.24 7.58 17.52
N ALA A 112 -10.38 7.73 16.83
CA ALA A 112 -11.48 8.53 17.32
C ALA A 112 -12.05 7.96 18.62
N HIS A 113 -12.24 6.64 18.70
CA HIS A 113 -12.76 5.97 19.89
C HIS A 113 -11.77 6.00 21.07
N GLU A 114 -10.50 5.67 20.81
CA GLU A 114 -9.48 5.46 21.84
C GLU A 114 -8.99 6.76 22.49
N SER A 115 -8.94 7.85 21.71
CA SER A 115 -8.32 9.11 22.15
C SER A 115 -8.97 10.38 21.62
N GLY A 116 -10.03 10.28 20.83
CA GLY A 116 -10.55 11.43 20.07
C GLY A 116 -9.57 11.94 19.01
N GLY A 117 -8.60 11.12 18.59
CA GLY A 117 -7.54 11.51 17.65
C GLY A 117 -6.32 12.20 18.29
N ASN A 118 -6.20 12.18 19.61
CA ASN A 118 -5.06 12.81 20.31
C ASN A 118 -3.83 11.88 20.35
N TYR A 119 -2.82 12.18 19.53
CA TYR A 119 -1.55 11.45 19.47
C TYR A 119 -0.67 11.57 20.71
N ALA A 120 -0.96 12.52 21.60
CA ALA A 120 -0.27 12.67 22.89
C ALA A 120 -1.13 12.16 24.06
N ALA A 121 -2.24 11.45 23.79
CA ALA A 121 -3.11 10.92 24.84
C ALA A 121 -2.35 10.00 25.79
N GLN A 122 -2.66 10.12 27.08
CA GLN A 122 -2.09 9.28 28.13
C GLN A 122 -3.22 8.85 29.06
N ASN A 123 -3.32 7.55 29.29
CA ASN A 123 -4.26 7.03 30.27
C ASN A 123 -3.71 7.24 31.70
N PRO A 124 -4.45 7.88 32.62
CA PRO A 124 -3.97 8.12 33.98
C PRO A 124 -3.95 6.86 34.85
N ARG A 125 -4.61 5.77 34.43
CA ARG A 125 -4.77 4.53 35.21
C ARG A 125 -4.02 3.34 34.62
N SER A 126 -3.40 3.48 33.45
CA SER A 126 -2.68 2.40 32.79
C SER A 126 -1.50 2.92 31.98
N THR A 127 -0.71 2.01 31.41
CA THR A 127 0.38 2.40 30.48
C THR A 127 -0.13 2.73 29.08
N ALA A 128 -1.44 2.71 28.83
CA ALA A 128 -1.98 3.03 27.50
C ALA A 128 -1.67 4.48 27.13
N SER A 129 -1.17 4.68 25.90
CA SER A 129 -0.86 6.02 25.39
C SER A 129 -0.95 6.12 23.87
N GLY A 130 -0.90 7.35 23.37
CA GLY A 130 -0.99 7.67 21.95
C GLY A 130 -2.41 7.55 21.40
N ALA A 131 -2.57 7.84 20.11
CA ALA A 131 -3.88 7.92 19.50
C ALA A 131 -4.66 6.59 19.52
N TYR A 132 -3.93 5.47 19.60
CA TYR A 132 -4.44 4.10 19.57
C TYR A 132 -4.37 3.41 20.94
N GLN A 133 -4.01 4.14 21.99
CA GLN A 133 -3.96 3.64 23.37
C GLN A 133 -3.12 2.36 23.55
N PHE A 134 -1.98 2.30 22.89
CA PHE A 134 -1.05 1.18 23.06
C PHE A 134 -0.51 1.11 24.47
N LEU A 135 -0.53 -0.10 25.08
CA LEU A 135 0.26 -0.39 26.28
C LEU A 135 1.76 -0.35 25.95
N ASP A 136 2.59 0.12 26.87
CA ASP A 136 4.05 0.21 26.69
C ASP A 136 4.70 -1.11 26.24
N SER A 137 4.26 -2.25 26.79
CA SER A 137 4.76 -3.57 26.41
C SER A 137 4.44 -3.93 24.96
N THR A 138 3.18 -3.73 24.56
CA THR A 138 2.73 -3.92 23.19
C THR A 138 3.44 -2.97 22.25
N TRP A 139 3.52 -1.68 22.59
CA TRP A 139 4.19 -0.66 21.80
C TRP A 139 5.63 -1.03 21.50
N ARG A 140 6.44 -1.36 22.53
CA ARG A 140 7.85 -1.72 22.35
C ARG A 140 8.04 -2.92 21.42
N ASN A 141 7.14 -3.90 21.46
CA ASN A 141 7.21 -5.07 20.59
C ASN A 141 6.80 -4.74 19.15
N VAL A 142 5.65 -4.10 18.98
CA VAL A 142 5.05 -3.84 17.67
C VAL A 142 5.83 -2.77 16.91
N SER A 143 6.23 -1.69 17.58
CA SER A 143 6.99 -0.60 16.94
C SER A 143 8.35 -1.06 16.40
N ALA A 144 9.05 -1.93 17.12
CA ALA A 144 10.28 -2.54 16.62
C ALA A 144 10.01 -3.43 15.39
N ARG A 145 8.98 -4.28 15.43
CA ARG A 145 8.60 -5.16 14.32
C ARG A 145 8.12 -4.41 13.08
N SER A 146 7.54 -3.22 13.25
CA SER A 146 7.11 -2.35 12.16
C SER A 146 8.23 -1.44 11.64
N GLY A 147 9.47 -1.57 12.12
CA GLY A 147 10.60 -0.74 11.67
C GLY A 147 10.66 0.66 12.29
N HIS A 148 9.96 0.89 13.40
CA HIS A 148 9.91 2.16 14.13
C HIS A 148 10.37 2.03 15.60
N PRO A 149 11.55 1.43 15.90
CA PRO A 149 12.06 1.39 17.26
C PRO A 149 12.46 2.81 17.75
N GLY A 150 12.80 2.92 19.04
CA GLY A 150 13.41 4.14 19.61
C GLY A 150 12.46 5.02 20.43
N TYR A 151 11.15 4.80 20.36
CA TYR A 151 10.18 5.49 21.22
C TYR A 151 9.78 4.60 22.38
N ALA A 152 10.00 5.04 23.62
CA ALA A 152 9.65 4.26 24.80
C ALA A 152 8.13 4.02 24.94
N ARG A 153 7.32 4.99 24.50
CA ARG A 153 5.85 4.99 24.57
C ARG A 153 5.27 5.50 23.26
N ALA A 154 4.03 5.10 22.95
CA ALA A 154 3.34 5.54 21.75
C ALA A 154 3.18 7.07 21.70
N ALA A 155 2.81 7.71 22.82
CA ALA A 155 2.65 9.18 22.89
C ALA A 155 3.94 9.98 22.63
N HIS A 156 5.12 9.36 22.67
CA HIS A 156 6.39 10.02 22.35
C HIS A 156 6.72 9.95 20.86
N ALA A 157 6.04 9.08 20.11
CA ALA A 157 6.26 8.92 18.69
C ALA A 157 5.47 9.97 17.88
N PRO A 158 6.03 10.50 16.79
CA PRO A 158 5.30 11.34 15.85
C PRO A 158 4.03 10.64 15.36
N TRP A 159 3.01 11.44 15.00
CA TRP A 159 1.70 10.92 14.58
C TRP A 159 1.79 9.86 13.47
N HIS A 160 2.63 10.10 12.46
CA HIS A 160 2.78 9.19 11.31
C HIS A 160 3.46 7.87 11.70
N VAL A 161 4.28 7.88 12.76
CA VAL A 161 4.86 6.66 13.31
C VAL A 161 3.79 5.84 14.02
N GLN A 162 2.95 6.47 14.85
CA GLN A 162 1.85 5.77 15.51
C GLN A 162 0.87 5.15 14.49
N ASP A 163 0.55 5.89 13.44
CA ASP A 163 -0.28 5.42 12.33
C ASP A 163 0.33 4.23 11.59
N ALA A 164 1.63 4.29 11.28
CA ALA A 164 2.33 3.19 10.62
C ALA A 164 2.40 1.93 11.49
N VAL A 165 2.67 2.09 12.78
CA VAL A 165 2.69 0.98 13.76
C VAL A 165 1.31 0.34 13.89
N ALA A 166 0.24 1.16 13.96
CA ALA A 166 -1.12 0.66 14.04
C ALA A 166 -1.56 -0.05 12.75
N LEU A 167 -1.21 0.50 11.57
CA LEU A 167 -1.46 -0.16 10.29
C LEU A 167 -0.72 -1.49 10.17
N TRP A 168 0.55 -1.54 10.62
CA TRP A 168 1.31 -2.78 10.65
C TRP A 168 0.62 -3.81 11.54
N LEU A 169 0.21 -3.44 12.76
CA LEU A 169 -0.48 -4.35 13.67
C LEU A 169 -1.80 -4.85 13.09
N TYR A 170 -2.57 -3.96 12.47
CA TYR A 170 -3.81 -4.29 11.77
C TYR A 170 -3.58 -5.34 10.67
N ASN A 171 -2.59 -5.12 9.79
CA ASN A 171 -2.27 -6.03 8.69
C ASN A 171 -1.70 -7.38 9.15
N ASN A 172 -1.14 -7.44 10.36
CA ASN A 172 -0.58 -8.67 10.95
C ASN A 172 -1.55 -9.37 11.91
N GLY A 173 -2.86 -9.16 11.75
CA GLY A 173 -3.91 -9.87 12.50
C GLY A 173 -4.20 -9.32 13.89
N GLY A 174 -3.60 -8.18 14.27
CA GLY A 174 -3.75 -7.56 15.58
C GLY A 174 -5.03 -6.74 15.78
N ARG A 175 -6.05 -6.92 14.92
CA ARG A 175 -7.36 -6.25 15.08
C ARG A 175 -7.99 -6.49 16.44
N SER A 176 -7.72 -7.65 17.05
CA SER A 176 -8.22 -7.99 18.39
C SER A 176 -7.74 -7.07 19.49
N ALA A 177 -6.64 -6.33 19.28
CA ALA A 177 -6.10 -5.38 20.24
C ALA A 177 -7.07 -4.22 20.55
N TRP A 178 -8.00 -3.94 19.64
CA TRP A 178 -9.01 -2.88 19.78
C TRP A 178 -10.43 -3.44 19.84
N ARG A 179 -10.59 -4.67 20.33
CA ARG A 179 -11.92 -5.24 20.61
C ARG A 179 -12.65 -4.34 21.60
N GLY A 180 -13.87 -3.94 21.25
CA GLY A 180 -14.72 -3.06 22.06
C GLY A 180 -14.86 -1.64 21.49
N THR A 181 -14.02 -1.24 20.54
CA THR A 181 -14.12 0.07 19.89
C THR A 181 -15.33 0.21 18.94
N GLY A 182 -15.92 -0.91 18.50
CA GLY A 182 -17.00 -0.92 17.51
C GLY A 182 -16.52 -0.76 16.06
N CYS A 183 -15.21 -0.80 15.87
CA CYS A 183 -14.51 -0.97 14.60
C CYS A 183 -14.18 -2.47 14.38
#